data_AF-A0A520BNC3-F1
#
_entry.id   AF-A0A520BNC3-F1
#
_cell.length_a   1.000
_cell.length_b   1.000
_cell.length_c   1.000
_cell.angle_alpha   90.00
_cell.angle_beta   90.00
_cell.angle_gamma   90.00
#
_symmetry.space_group_name_H-M   'P 1'
#
loop_
_entity.id
_entity.type
_entity.pdbx_description
1 polymer ?
#
loop_
_entity_poly.entity_id
_entity_poly.type
_entity_poly.pdbx_seq_one_letter_code
_entity_poly.pdbx_strand_id
1 'polypeptide(L)'
;MKTKLYILLLLSFNQVFSQHKINSPRIVSNINQNWYFSKDQKAKGYAQLKYTLVNIPHTWNAFDVLDDQPGYYRGVGYYKKKLSLQPTWKGKKIYLDFGAANQQTEVYLNSKKIGGHIGGYTGFTIALDHLKFDGQDELVVKVDNSHNDNIPPLTGDFTFFGGLYRNVSLIIVDKVHFADQLYGTNGIYVHADHVNEKNATIKIDGRLSNHTSIKQLLVNATILDTKGEKVGEAKWLSSTNENLSFKLPEVIIENPVLWSPENPYLYRVVTKLTDYKTGKVLDEVTTNIGLRYFSFDADKGFFLNGKSVKLI
;
A
#
# COMPACT_ATOMS: atom_id res chain seq x y z
N MET A 1 -22.50 -70.57 -24.39
CA MET A 1 -21.37 -69.66 -24.09
C MET A 1 -21.84 -68.61 -23.10
N LYS A 2 -21.25 -68.55 -21.90
CA LYS A 2 -21.67 -67.64 -20.82
C LYS A 2 -20.96 -66.29 -20.99
N THR A 3 -21.72 -65.22 -21.16
CA THR A 3 -21.22 -63.83 -21.26
C THR A 3 -21.02 -63.26 -19.86
N LYS A 4 -19.79 -62.87 -19.50
CA LYS A 4 -19.49 -62.12 -18.25
C LYS A 4 -19.55 -60.63 -18.55
N LEU A 5 -20.41 -59.91 -17.82
CA LEU A 5 -20.51 -58.45 -17.84
C LEU A 5 -19.58 -57.90 -16.74
N TYR A 6 -18.56 -57.14 -17.13
CA TYR A 6 -17.70 -56.41 -16.19
C TYR A 6 -18.22 -54.97 -16.06
N ILE A 7 -18.70 -54.61 -14.87
CA ILE A 7 -19.05 -53.23 -14.53
C ILE A 7 -17.79 -52.54 -14.03
N LEU A 8 -17.31 -51.55 -14.79
CA LEU A 8 -16.20 -50.69 -14.39
C LEU A 8 -16.73 -49.59 -13.46
N LEU A 9 -16.34 -49.63 -12.18
CA LEU A 9 -16.68 -48.60 -11.20
C LEU A 9 -15.70 -47.43 -11.35
N LEU A 10 -16.16 -46.31 -11.89
CA LEU A 10 -15.42 -45.04 -11.92
C LEU A 10 -15.51 -44.36 -10.55
N LEU A 11 -14.45 -44.51 -9.73
CA LEU A 11 -14.26 -43.75 -8.50
C LEU A 11 -13.73 -42.36 -8.84
N SER A 12 -14.60 -41.35 -8.84
CA SER A 12 -14.21 -39.94 -8.93
C SER A 12 -13.60 -39.50 -7.59
N PHE A 13 -12.27 -39.36 -7.54
CA PHE A 13 -11.58 -38.67 -6.45
C PHE A 13 -11.82 -37.16 -6.57
N ASN A 14 -12.79 -36.63 -5.83
CA ASN A 14 -12.89 -35.19 -5.58
C ASN A 14 -11.83 -34.81 -4.53
N GLN A 15 -10.63 -34.43 -4.96
CA GLN A 15 -9.72 -33.69 -4.10
C GLN A 15 -10.28 -32.28 -3.92
N VAL A 16 -10.92 -32.05 -2.77
CA VAL A 16 -11.24 -30.72 -2.29
C VAL A 16 -9.92 -30.03 -1.94
N PHE A 17 -9.39 -29.24 -2.86
CA PHE A 17 -8.39 -28.23 -2.52
C PHE A 17 -9.10 -27.20 -1.62
N SER A 18 -8.98 -27.39 -0.31
CA SER A 18 -9.26 -26.32 0.65
C SER A 18 -8.22 -25.23 0.41
N GLN A 19 -8.52 -24.29 -0.47
CA GLN A 19 -7.91 -22.97 -0.38
C GLN A 19 -8.35 -22.42 0.97
N HIS A 20 -7.51 -22.58 1.99
CA HIS A 20 -7.60 -21.73 3.16
C HIS A 20 -7.46 -20.30 2.64
N LYS A 21 -8.59 -19.61 2.44
CA LYS A 21 -8.64 -18.17 2.38
C LYS A 21 -8.04 -17.71 3.70
N ILE A 22 -6.75 -17.40 3.68
CA ILE A 22 -6.10 -16.65 4.74
C ILE A 22 -6.78 -15.30 4.71
N ASN A 23 -7.82 -15.15 5.53
CA ASN A 23 -8.52 -13.89 5.69
C ASN A 23 -7.54 -13.00 6.45
N SER A 24 -6.75 -12.21 5.72
CA SER A 24 -5.86 -11.25 6.36
C SER A 24 -6.70 -10.32 7.23
N PRO A 25 -6.32 -10.09 8.50
CA PRO A 25 -7.03 -9.15 9.37
C PRO A 25 -6.98 -7.70 8.84
N ARG A 26 -5.99 -7.38 8.00
CA ARG A 26 -5.90 -6.13 7.23
C ARG A 26 -6.61 -6.28 5.90
N ILE A 27 -7.53 -5.37 5.64
CA ILE A 27 -8.28 -5.30 4.38
C ILE A 27 -7.88 -4.01 3.67
N VAL A 28 -7.53 -4.13 2.38
CA VAL A 28 -7.36 -2.98 1.50
C VAL A 28 -8.50 -3.00 0.49
N SER A 29 -9.34 -1.98 0.52
CA SER A 29 -10.52 -1.85 -0.33
C SER A 29 -10.34 -0.65 -1.26
N ASN A 30 -10.13 -0.90 -2.55
CA ASN A 30 -10.06 0.18 -3.52
C ASN A 30 -11.40 0.91 -3.62
N ILE A 31 -11.37 2.23 -3.69
CA ILE A 31 -12.58 3.08 -3.78
C ILE A 31 -12.58 3.96 -5.03
N ASN A 32 -11.88 3.56 -6.09
CA ASN A 32 -11.68 4.38 -7.28
C ASN A 32 -12.94 4.67 -8.10
N GLN A 33 -13.96 3.84 -8.02
CA GLN A 33 -15.14 3.97 -8.87
C GLN A 33 -16.11 5.02 -8.34
N ASN A 34 -16.88 5.65 -9.24
CA ASN A 34 -18.04 6.47 -8.94
C ASN A 34 -17.72 7.67 -8.00
N TRP A 35 -16.73 8.48 -8.39
CA TRP A 35 -16.48 9.78 -7.78
C TRP A 35 -17.22 10.86 -8.54
N TYR A 36 -17.66 11.90 -7.84
CA TYR A 36 -18.19 13.11 -8.44
C TYR A 36 -17.09 14.15 -8.48
N PHE A 37 -16.79 14.71 -9.65
CA PHE A 37 -15.72 15.68 -9.85
C PHE A 37 -16.23 17.01 -10.42
N SER A 38 -15.60 18.12 -10.04
CA SER A 38 -15.77 19.43 -10.67
C SER A 38 -14.52 20.30 -10.53
N LYS A 39 -14.18 21.06 -11.58
CA LYS A 39 -13.19 22.16 -11.50
C LYS A 39 -13.84 23.37 -10.80
N ASP A 40 -13.13 24.04 -9.90
CA ASP A 40 -13.60 25.28 -9.26
C ASP A 40 -13.04 26.53 -9.95
N GLN A 41 -13.34 26.70 -11.23
CA GLN A 41 -12.80 27.77 -12.07
C GLN A 41 -13.19 29.20 -11.60
N LYS A 42 -14.20 29.31 -10.74
CA LYS A 42 -14.76 30.59 -10.27
C LYS A 42 -14.70 30.74 -8.75
N ALA A 43 -13.90 29.92 -8.06
CA ALA A 43 -13.73 29.93 -6.61
C ALA A 43 -15.05 29.93 -5.81
N LYS A 44 -16.05 29.17 -6.26
CA LYS A 44 -17.37 29.08 -5.64
C LYS A 44 -17.40 28.16 -4.42
N GLY A 45 -16.38 27.31 -4.27
CA GLY A 45 -16.37 26.25 -3.27
C GLY A 45 -17.29 25.08 -3.61
N TYR A 46 -17.04 23.94 -2.98
CA TYR A 46 -17.61 22.63 -3.36
C TYR A 46 -19.15 22.51 -3.28
N ALA A 47 -19.85 23.43 -2.61
CA ALA A 47 -21.31 23.37 -2.45
C ALA A 47 -22.08 23.83 -3.70
N GLN A 48 -21.49 24.71 -4.52
CA GLN A 48 -22.19 25.38 -5.63
C GLN A 48 -21.71 24.92 -7.02
N LEU A 49 -20.94 23.83 -7.07
CA LEU A 49 -20.37 23.29 -8.31
C LEU A 49 -21.29 22.28 -8.98
N LYS A 50 -21.20 22.20 -10.30
CA LYS A 50 -21.83 21.14 -11.10
C LYS A 50 -20.85 19.98 -11.23
N TYR A 51 -21.23 18.82 -10.71
CA TYR A 51 -20.37 17.64 -10.67
C TYR A 51 -20.68 16.67 -11.81
N THR A 52 -19.64 15.99 -12.29
CA THR A 52 -19.73 14.89 -13.25
C THR A 52 -19.15 13.62 -12.64
N LEU A 53 -19.64 12.46 -13.06
CA LEU A 53 -19.11 11.18 -12.60
C LEU A 53 -17.74 10.90 -13.26
N VAL A 54 -16.77 10.48 -12.45
CA VAL A 54 -15.44 10.05 -12.89
C VAL A 54 -15.00 8.81 -12.11
N ASN A 55 -14.05 8.08 -12.67
CA ASN A 55 -13.33 7.02 -11.96
C ASN A 55 -11.88 7.45 -11.76
N ILE A 56 -11.28 7.06 -10.64
CA ILE A 56 -9.86 7.22 -10.36
C ILE A 56 -9.10 6.04 -11.00
N PRO A 57 -7.88 6.22 -11.54
CA PRO A 57 -7.13 7.48 -11.64
C PRO A 57 -7.80 8.50 -12.57
N HIS A 58 -7.81 9.77 -12.14
CA HIS A 58 -8.42 10.88 -12.88
C HIS A 58 -7.52 12.12 -12.82
N THR A 59 -7.26 12.69 -13.99
CA THR A 59 -6.73 14.05 -14.13
C THR A 59 -7.69 14.92 -14.90
N TRP A 60 -7.84 16.17 -14.47
CA TRP A 60 -8.66 17.15 -15.20
C TRP A 60 -7.90 17.83 -16.35
N ASN A 61 -6.62 17.46 -16.53
CA ASN A 61 -5.74 17.94 -17.59
C ASN A 61 -5.52 16.90 -18.69
N ALA A 62 -6.38 15.88 -18.80
CA ALA A 62 -6.21 14.80 -19.79
C ALA A 62 -6.24 15.31 -21.24
N PHE A 63 -6.94 16.41 -21.51
CA PHE A 63 -7.18 16.91 -22.86
C PHE A 63 -6.79 18.39 -23.05
N ASP A 64 -6.84 19.23 -22.01
CA ASP A 64 -6.52 20.67 -22.12
C ASP A 64 -5.02 20.97 -22.23
N VAL A 65 -4.22 19.92 -22.45
CA VAL A 65 -2.78 19.97 -22.73
C VAL A 65 -2.45 19.44 -24.13
N LEU A 66 -3.47 18.94 -24.84
CA LEU A 66 -3.37 18.29 -26.15
C LEU A 66 -4.03 19.12 -27.25
N ASP A 67 -4.41 20.37 -26.95
CA ASP A 67 -4.99 21.30 -27.91
C ASP A 67 -3.98 22.39 -28.32
N ASP A 68 -4.36 23.20 -29.30
CA ASP A 68 -3.51 24.28 -29.83
C ASP A 68 -3.53 25.54 -28.95
N GLN A 69 -4.20 25.51 -27.77
CA GLN A 69 -4.24 26.65 -26.87
C GLN A 69 -3.06 26.59 -25.88
N PRO A 70 -2.22 27.63 -25.80
CA PRO A 70 -1.14 27.65 -24.82
C PRO A 70 -1.65 27.56 -23.39
N GLY A 71 -1.04 26.67 -22.61
CA GLY A 71 -1.34 26.48 -21.20
C GLY A 71 -2.38 25.38 -20.96
N TYR A 72 -2.78 25.24 -19.71
CA TYR A 72 -3.77 24.26 -19.25
C TYR A 72 -4.36 24.74 -17.93
N TYR A 73 -5.51 24.18 -17.52
CA TYR A 73 -6.11 24.61 -16.26
C TYR A 73 -5.23 24.20 -15.07
N ARG A 74 -4.73 25.23 -14.36
CA ARG A 74 -4.09 25.11 -13.05
C ARG A 74 -4.95 25.78 -12.00
N GLY A 75 -5.39 25.01 -11.02
CA GLY A 75 -6.39 25.48 -10.06
C GLY A 75 -6.94 24.39 -9.17
N VAL A 76 -8.02 24.72 -8.49
CA VAL A 76 -8.72 23.82 -7.57
C VAL A 76 -9.68 22.89 -8.34
N GLY A 77 -9.68 21.62 -7.96
CA GLY A 77 -10.69 20.64 -8.31
C GLY A 77 -11.22 19.92 -7.06
N TYR A 78 -12.51 19.63 -7.04
CA TYR A 78 -13.16 18.92 -5.95
C TYR A 78 -13.63 17.56 -6.41
N TYR A 79 -13.31 16.54 -5.62
CA TYR A 79 -13.82 15.19 -5.73
C TYR A 79 -14.73 14.90 -4.53
N LYS A 80 -15.90 14.30 -4.78
CA LYS A 80 -16.83 13.84 -3.74
C LYS A 80 -17.11 12.36 -3.89
N LYS A 81 -17.21 11.68 -2.75
CA LYS A 81 -17.60 10.28 -2.70
C LYS A 81 -18.38 9.97 -1.44
N LYS A 82 -19.52 9.34 -1.62
CA LYS A 82 -20.24 8.66 -0.54
C LYS A 82 -19.54 7.33 -0.23
N LEU A 83 -19.16 7.12 1.03
CA LEU A 83 -18.47 5.93 1.46
C LEU A 83 -19.46 4.77 1.65
N SER A 84 -19.17 3.63 1.02
CA SER A 84 -19.90 2.39 1.25
C SER A 84 -19.13 1.58 2.30
N LEU A 85 -19.54 1.72 3.57
CA LEU A 85 -18.88 1.08 4.70
C LEU A 85 -19.60 -0.22 5.06
N GLN A 86 -18.83 -1.30 5.21
CA GLN A 86 -19.39 -2.57 5.66
C GLN A 86 -19.65 -2.55 7.18
N PRO A 87 -20.79 -3.07 7.67
CA PRO A 87 -21.07 -3.14 9.11
C PRO A 87 -19.98 -3.87 9.92
N THR A 88 -19.31 -4.85 9.32
CA THR A 88 -18.21 -5.61 9.93
C THR A 88 -16.94 -4.79 10.17
N TRP A 89 -16.84 -3.58 9.61
CA TRP A 89 -15.74 -2.66 9.87
C TRP A 89 -15.96 -1.78 11.10
N LYS A 90 -17.16 -1.80 11.70
CA LYS A 90 -17.46 -1.04 12.90
C LYS A 90 -16.52 -1.45 14.04
N GLY A 91 -15.88 -0.48 14.68
CA GLY A 91 -14.90 -0.70 15.77
C GLY A 91 -13.46 -0.96 15.32
N LYS A 92 -13.21 -1.08 14.01
CA LYS A 92 -11.87 -1.10 13.41
C LYS A 92 -11.32 0.31 13.21
N LYS A 93 -10.03 0.41 12.91
CA LYS A 93 -9.40 1.63 12.39
C LYS A 93 -9.48 1.63 10.87
N ILE A 94 -9.84 2.77 10.30
CA ILE A 94 -9.98 2.95 8.85
C ILE A 94 -9.13 4.14 8.45
N TYR A 95 -8.29 3.95 7.44
CA TYR A 95 -7.46 4.97 6.84
C TYR A 95 -7.84 5.13 5.37
N LEU A 96 -7.77 6.36 4.90
CA LEU A 96 -7.80 6.69 3.49
C LEU A 96 -6.36 6.73 2.98
N ASP A 97 -6.03 5.88 2.02
CA ASP A 97 -4.73 5.74 1.41
C ASP A 97 -4.75 6.29 -0.02
N PHE A 98 -3.95 7.32 -0.28
CA PHE A 98 -3.79 7.92 -1.59
C PHE A 98 -2.46 7.51 -2.19
N GLY A 99 -2.47 6.99 -3.41
CA GLY A 99 -1.24 6.74 -4.16
C GLY A 99 -0.54 8.02 -4.65
N ALA A 100 -1.30 9.08 -4.90
CA ALA A 100 -0.85 10.45 -5.20
C ALA A 100 -2.05 11.40 -5.44
N ALA A 101 -1.84 12.70 -5.21
CA ALA A 101 -2.76 13.77 -5.56
C ALA A 101 -1.97 15.06 -5.86
N ASN A 102 -2.11 15.63 -7.07
CA ASN A 102 -1.23 16.70 -7.53
C ASN A 102 -1.87 18.10 -7.40
N GLN A 103 -1.35 19.07 -6.64
CA GLN A 103 -0.13 19.04 -5.81
C GLN A 103 -0.34 19.38 -4.34
N GLN A 104 -1.44 20.04 -4.00
CA GLN A 104 -1.86 20.28 -2.63
C GLN A 104 -3.25 19.69 -2.42
N THR A 105 -3.43 18.95 -1.33
CA THR A 105 -4.67 18.23 -1.04
C THR A 105 -5.23 18.60 0.32
N GLU A 106 -6.53 18.82 0.40
CA GLU A 106 -7.29 18.93 1.65
C GLU A 106 -8.42 17.89 1.63
N VAL A 107 -8.59 17.17 2.74
CA VAL A 107 -9.58 16.10 2.85
C VAL A 107 -10.57 16.43 3.95
N TYR A 108 -11.85 16.25 3.63
CA TYR A 108 -12.98 16.51 4.51
C TYR A 108 -13.86 15.27 4.62
N LEU A 109 -14.24 14.91 5.83
CA LEU A 109 -15.23 13.88 6.11
C LEU A 109 -16.44 14.55 6.77
N ASN A 110 -17.63 14.35 6.22
CA ASN A 110 -18.86 14.92 6.75
C ASN A 110 -18.75 16.45 7.00
N SER A 111 -18.16 17.17 6.04
CA SER A 111 -17.87 18.62 6.10
C SER A 111 -16.80 19.07 7.12
N LYS A 112 -16.15 18.16 7.85
CA LYS A 112 -15.03 18.50 8.74
C LYS A 112 -13.70 18.18 8.07
N LYS A 113 -12.76 19.12 8.04
CA LYS A 113 -11.38 18.88 7.57
C LYS A 113 -10.71 17.87 8.49
N ILE A 114 -10.18 16.79 7.91
CA ILE A 114 -9.52 15.68 8.64
C ILE A 114 -8.03 15.54 8.30
N GLY A 115 -7.55 16.21 7.26
CA GLY A 115 -6.13 16.19 6.90
C GLY A 115 -5.86 16.78 5.53
N GLY A 116 -4.65 16.53 5.03
CA GLY A 116 -4.19 16.99 3.74
C GLY A 116 -2.76 16.53 3.45
N HIS A 117 -2.26 16.88 2.27
CA HIS A 117 -0.89 16.58 1.83
C HIS A 117 -0.36 17.66 0.90
N ILE A 118 0.95 17.88 0.95
CA ILE A 118 1.68 18.79 0.07
C ILE A 118 2.73 17.97 -0.68
N GLY A 119 2.71 18.05 -2.01
CA GLY A 119 3.58 17.31 -2.91
C GLY A 119 2.79 16.34 -3.79
N GLY A 120 3.08 16.37 -5.09
CA GLY A 120 2.23 15.72 -6.08
C GLY A 120 2.44 14.23 -6.29
N TYR A 121 3.56 13.65 -5.85
CA TYR A 121 4.07 12.37 -6.40
C TYR A 121 4.23 11.23 -5.39
N THR A 122 4.06 11.52 -4.11
CA THR A 122 4.17 10.55 -3.02
C THR A 122 2.78 10.10 -2.56
N GLY A 123 2.70 8.86 -2.09
CA GLY A 123 1.52 8.40 -1.37
C GLY A 123 1.39 9.06 0.01
N PHE A 124 0.18 9.09 0.55
CA PHE A 124 -0.10 9.57 1.90
C PHE A 124 -1.39 8.97 2.44
N THR A 125 -1.47 8.87 3.77
CA THR A 125 -2.63 8.28 4.47
C THR A 125 -3.26 9.26 5.44
N ILE A 126 -4.58 9.22 5.56
CA ILE A 126 -5.33 10.04 6.54
C ILE A 126 -6.28 9.12 7.31
N ALA A 127 -6.30 9.22 8.65
CA ALA A 127 -7.26 8.48 9.46
C ALA A 127 -8.70 8.99 9.24
N LEU A 128 -9.65 8.07 9.10
CA LEU A 128 -11.08 8.36 9.06
C LEU A 128 -11.69 8.15 10.45
N ASP A 129 -11.53 9.16 11.31
CA ASP A 129 -12.17 9.18 12.62
C ASP A 129 -13.63 9.68 12.52
N HIS A 130 -14.48 9.26 13.47
CA HIS A 130 -15.89 9.69 13.58
C HIS A 130 -16.81 9.32 12.40
N LEU A 131 -16.53 8.23 11.69
CA LEU A 131 -17.47 7.65 10.72
C LEU A 131 -18.79 7.25 11.40
N LYS A 132 -19.91 7.57 10.74
CA LYS A 132 -21.26 7.36 11.29
C LYS A 132 -21.79 5.95 11.04
N PHE A 133 -21.40 5.31 9.93
CA PHE A 133 -21.92 4.01 9.49
C PHE A 133 -23.45 4.00 9.28
N ASP A 134 -24.05 5.16 9.05
CA ASP A 134 -25.49 5.34 8.77
C ASP A 134 -25.78 5.34 7.26
N GLY A 135 -24.76 5.06 6.45
CA GLY A 135 -24.84 5.14 5.00
C GLY A 135 -24.95 6.58 4.50
N GLN A 136 -24.49 7.59 5.23
CA GLN A 136 -24.43 8.99 4.80
C GLN A 136 -23.02 9.59 4.90
N ASP A 137 -22.01 8.82 5.29
CA ASP A 137 -20.62 9.28 5.34
C ASP A 137 -20.14 9.75 3.95
N GLU A 138 -19.81 11.04 3.85
CA GLU A 138 -19.32 11.67 2.62
C GLU A 138 -17.89 12.17 2.79
N LEU A 139 -17.07 11.82 1.80
CA LEU A 139 -15.72 12.30 1.62
C LEU A 139 -15.70 13.40 0.55
N VAL A 140 -15.05 14.52 0.86
CA VAL A 140 -14.70 15.57 -0.10
C VAL A 140 -13.19 15.73 -0.11
N VAL A 141 -12.59 15.64 -1.30
CA VAL A 141 -11.16 15.84 -1.53
C VAL A 141 -10.99 17.06 -2.43
N LYS A 142 -10.39 18.10 -1.89
CA LYS A 142 -9.96 19.28 -2.65
C LYS A 142 -8.52 19.03 -3.09
N VAL A 143 -8.26 19.14 -4.38
CA VAL A 143 -6.92 19.04 -4.96
C VAL A 143 -6.63 20.35 -5.70
N ASP A 144 -5.42 20.86 -5.57
CA ASP A 144 -5.00 22.12 -6.20
C ASP A 144 -3.64 21.95 -6.87
N ASN A 145 -3.55 22.18 -8.19
CA ASN A 145 -2.31 22.18 -8.96
C ASN A 145 -1.85 23.59 -9.38
N SER A 146 -2.43 24.64 -8.79
CA SER A 146 -1.97 26.03 -8.95
C SER A 146 -0.49 26.15 -8.65
N HIS A 147 0.19 27.07 -9.33
CA HIS A 147 1.60 27.35 -9.05
C HIS A 147 1.80 27.76 -7.58
N ASN A 148 2.85 27.23 -6.96
CA ASN A 148 3.24 27.56 -5.59
C ASN A 148 4.76 27.44 -5.47
N ASP A 149 5.42 28.56 -5.14
CA ASP A 149 6.89 28.64 -5.08
C ASP A 149 7.52 27.75 -4.00
N ASN A 150 6.71 27.21 -3.08
CA ASN A 150 7.15 26.34 -1.99
C ASN A 150 6.93 24.84 -2.28
N ILE A 151 6.38 24.48 -3.45
CA ILE A 151 6.07 23.08 -3.79
C ILE A 151 6.78 22.70 -5.09
N PRO A 152 7.82 21.86 -5.05
CA PRO A 152 8.45 21.38 -6.27
C PRO A 152 7.54 20.38 -7.02
N PRO A 153 7.66 20.26 -8.35
CA PRO A 153 8.56 21.01 -9.24
C PRO A 153 8.09 22.45 -9.50
N LEU A 154 9.06 23.39 -9.52
CA LEU A 154 8.78 24.81 -9.80
C LEU A 154 8.72 25.10 -11.30
N THR A 155 9.59 24.44 -12.06
CA THR A 155 9.67 24.46 -13.52
C THR A 155 10.07 23.07 -14.02
N GLY A 156 9.80 22.78 -15.28
CA GLY A 156 10.16 21.51 -15.91
C GLY A 156 9.51 21.39 -17.28
N ASP A 157 10.17 20.71 -18.21
CA ASP A 157 9.62 20.44 -19.55
C ASP A 157 8.68 19.23 -19.52
N PHE A 158 7.66 19.33 -18.65
CA PHE A 158 6.58 18.36 -18.51
C PHE A 158 5.38 19.02 -17.85
N THR A 159 4.18 18.53 -18.15
CA THR A 159 2.93 19.09 -17.62
C THR A 159 2.68 18.67 -16.17
N PHE A 160 2.27 19.62 -15.33
CA PHE A 160 1.87 19.35 -13.94
C PHE A 160 0.38 19.00 -13.86
N PHE A 161 0.02 17.81 -14.35
CA PHE A 161 -1.35 17.29 -14.39
C PHE A 161 -1.98 17.29 -12.99
N GLY A 162 -3.09 18.01 -12.81
CA GLY A 162 -3.83 18.07 -11.55
C GLY A 162 -4.81 16.91 -11.37
N GLY A 163 -5.05 16.52 -10.12
CA GLY A 163 -6.09 15.55 -9.77
C GLY A 163 -5.64 14.37 -8.90
N LEU A 164 -6.56 13.43 -8.69
CA LEU A 164 -6.34 12.12 -8.05
C LEU A 164 -5.93 11.10 -9.12
N TYR A 165 -4.67 11.20 -9.56
CA TYR A 165 -4.18 10.48 -10.74
C TYR A 165 -3.54 9.10 -10.42
N ARG A 166 -3.58 8.66 -9.16
CA ARG A 166 -3.29 7.29 -8.72
C ARG A 166 -4.40 6.77 -7.82
N ASN A 167 -4.36 5.48 -7.48
CA ASN A 167 -5.39 4.81 -6.69
C ASN A 167 -5.68 5.51 -5.36
N VAL A 168 -6.95 5.41 -4.94
CA VAL A 168 -7.39 5.73 -3.58
C VAL A 168 -8.04 4.49 -2.99
N SER A 169 -7.62 4.11 -1.80
CA SER A 169 -8.09 2.91 -1.11
C SER A 169 -8.47 3.21 0.33
N LEU A 170 -9.30 2.36 0.91
CA LEU A 170 -9.49 2.27 2.35
C LEU A 170 -8.60 1.15 2.90
N ILE A 171 -7.83 1.44 3.95
CA ILE A 171 -7.11 0.44 4.75
C ILE A 171 -7.91 0.22 6.03
N ILE A 172 -8.36 -1.01 6.26
CA ILE A 172 -9.17 -1.39 7.41
C ILE A 172 -8.38 -2.39 8.26
N VAL A 173 -8.10 -2.02 9.51
CA VAL A 173 -7.22 -2.78 10.43
C VAL A 173 -7.80 -2.83 11.85
N ASP A 174 -7.40 -3.81 12.65
CA ASP A 174 -7.76 -3.85 14.06
C ASP A 174 -7.14 -2.68 14.85
N LYS A 175 -7.62 -2.42 16.08
CA LYS A 175 -7.10 -1.33 16.94
C LYS A 175 -5.62 -1.48 17.30
N VAL A 176 -5.08 -2.68 17.14
CA VAL A 176 -3.66 -2.99 17.23
C VAL A 176 -3.21 -3.47 15.86
N HIS A 177 -2.29 -2.74 15.24
CA HIS A 177 -1.86 -2.95 13.85
C HIS A 177 -0.49 -2.32 13.61
N PHE A 178 0.15 -2.67 12.49
CA PHE A 178 1.36 -1.99 12.02
C PHE A 178 1.03 -0.56 11.59
N ALA A 179 1.75 0.42 12.13
CA ALA A 179 1.42 1.83 12.03
C ALA A 179 1.68 2.39 10.63
N ASP A 180 0.68 3.04 10.03
CA ASP A 180 0.70 3.42 8.60
C ASP A 180 0.75 4.95 8.36
N GLN A 181 0.61 5.77 9.40
CA GLN A 181 0.47 7.24 9.22
C GLN A 181 1.76 7.96 8.82
N LEU A 182 2.92 7.31 8.90
CA LEU A 182 4.20 7.93 8.64
C LEU A 182 4.58 7.72 7.16
N TYR A 183 4.62 8.81 6.41
CA TYR A 183 5.04 8.86 4.99
C TYR A 183 4.25 7.95 4.02
N GLY A 184 3.04 7.50 4.39
CA GLY A 184 2.22 6.63 3.54
C GLY A 184 2.83 5.24 3.32
N THR A 185 3.44 4.68 4.37
CA THR A 185 4.10 3.36 4.34
C THR A 185 3.31 2.36 5.16
N ASN A 186 3.38 1.07 4.82
CA ASN A 186 2.70 0.01 5.58
C ASN A 186 3.29 -0.27 6.99
N GLY A 187 4.25 0.55 7.45
CA GLY A 187 4.88 0.46 8.77
C GLY A 187 5.96 -0.61 8.94
N ILE A 188 6.26 -1.40 7.89
CA ILE A 188 7.27 -2.45 7.88
C ILE A 188 8.38 -2.12 6.87
N TYR A 189 9.62 -2.14 7.35
CA TYR A 189 10.81 -1.91 6.54
C TYR A 189 11.65 -3.18 6.50
N VAL A 190 11.99 -3.63 5.29
CA VAL A 190 12.80 -4.82 5.06
C VAL A 190 14.02 -4.42 4.26
N HIS A 191 15.19 -4.65 4.84
CA HIS A 191 16.49 -4.34 4.26
C HIS A 191 17.32 -5.62 4.12
N ALA A 192 18.20 -5.65 3.12
CA ALA A 192 19.18 -6.72 2.94
C ALA A 192 20.58 -6.12 2.91
N ASP A 193 21.40 -6.53 3.86
CA ASP A 193 22.81 -6.14 4.00
C ASP A 193 23.72 -7.34 3.73
N HIS A 194 25.01 -7.07 3.50
CA HIS A 194 26.04 -8.09 3.27
C HIS A 194 25.71 -9.13 2.19
N VAL A 195 24.91 -8.74 1.19
CA VAL A 195 24.44 -9.64 0.12
C VAL A 195 25.61 -10.04 -0.77
N ASN A 196 25.81 -11.35 -0.92
CA ASN A 196 26.76 -11.99 -1.84
C ASN A 196 26.23 -13.39 -2.22
N GLU A 197 27.01 -14.17 -2.98
CA GLU A 197 26.63 -15.51 -3.45
C GLU A 197 26.48 -16.53 -2.33
N LYS A 198 27.11 -16.31 -1.18
CA LYS A 198 27.11 -17.25 -0.04
C LYS A 198 26.06 -16.90 1.00
N ASN A 199 25.83 -15.60 1.24
CA ASN A 199 24.87 -15.17 2.25
C ASN A 199 24.26 -13.79 1.97
N ALA A 200 23.10 -13.55 2.59
CA ALA A 200 22.47 -12.25 2.68
C ALA A 200 21.87 -12.08 4.08
N THR A 201 22.08 -10.92 4.71
CA THR A 201 21.54 -10.60 6.03
C THR A 201 20.26 -9.77 5.89
N ILE A 202 19.13 -10.33 6.28
CA ILE A 202 17.83 -9.65 6.27
C ILE A 202 17.62 -8.94 7.60
N LYS A 203 17.36 -7.63 7.52
CA LYS A 203 17.01 -6.76 8.65
C LYS A 203 15.57 -6.33 8.50
N ILE A 204 14.79 -6.50 9.56
CA ILE A 204 13.37 -6.17 9.58
C ILE A 204 13.10 -5.30 10.80
N ASP A 205 12.58 -4.12 10.54
CA ASP A 205 12.13 -3.19 11.57
C ASP A 205 10.78 -2.60 11.17
N GLY A 206 10.13 -1.99 12.13
CA GLY A 206 8.81 -1.43 11.88
C GLY A 206 8.24 -0.73 13.09
N ARG A 207 7.01 -0.28 12.91
CA ARG A 207 6.24 0.43 13.94
C ARG A 207 4.88 -0.19 14.06
N LEU A 208 4.36 -0.25 15.28
CA LEU A 208 3.00 -0.67 15.56
C LEU A 208 2.27 0.38 16.39
N SER A 209 0.96 0.43 16.20
CA SER A 209 0.03 1.18 17.03
C SER A 209 -0.73 0.21 17.91
N ASN A 210 -0.87 0.55 19.19
CA ASN A 210 -1.70 -0.18 20.14
C ASN A 210 -2.48 0.83 20.98
N HIS A 211 -3.80 0.88 20.77
CA HIS A 211 -4.72 1.71 21.54
C HIS A 211 -5.64 0.85 22.42
N THR A 212 -5.10 -0.21 23.01
CA THR A 212 -5.87 -1.20 23.77
C THR A 212 -5.15 -1.60 25.06
N SER A 213 -5.78 -2.46 25.86
CA SER A 213 -5.20 -3.04 27.08
C SER A 213 -4.31 -4.26 26.83
N ILE A 214 -4.07 -4.64 25.57
CA ILE A 214 -3.17 -5.77 25.23
C ILE A 214 -1.76 -5.39 25.65
N LYS A 215 -1.15 -6.22 26.52
CA LYS A 215 0.15 -5.93 27.12
C LYS A 215 1.34 -6.54 26.37
N GLN A 216 1.14 -7.69 25.74
CA GLN A 216 2.21 -8.46 25.08
C GLN A 216 1.80 -8.77 23.65
N LEU A 217 2.60 -8.27 22.72
CA LEU A 217 2.43 -8.47 21.29
C LEU A 217 3.63 -9.26 20.77
N LEU A 218 3.34 -10.28 19.98
CA LEU A 218 4.34 -11.04 19.25
C LEU A 218 4.36 -10.56 17.81
N VAL A 219 5.51 -10.07 17.35
CA VAL A 219 5.80 -9.88 15.94
C VAL A 219 6.57 -11.10 15.45
N ASN A 220 6.08 -11.74 14.40
CA ASN A 220 6.77 -12.84 13.72
C ASN A 220 6.91 -12.52 12.24
N ALA A 221 8.15 -12.45 11.74
CA ALA A 221 8.42 -12.35 10.32
C ALA A 221 8.92 -13.68 9.78
N THR A 222 8.24 -14.18 8.75
CA THR A 222 8.60 -15.39 8.03
C THR A 222 9.07 -15.03 6.64
N ILE A 223 10.29 -15.44 6.28
CA ILE A 223 10.86 -15.23 4.95
C ILE A 223 10.60 -16.49 4.14
N LEU A 224 9.91 -16.32 3.01
CA LEU A 224 9.50 -17.38 2.11
C LEU A 224 10.21 -17.23 0.76
N ASP A 225 10.58 -18.35 0.18
CA ASP A 225 11.09 -18.43 -1.18
C ASP A 225 9.92 -18.36 -2.21
N THR A 226 10.24 -18.47 -3.50
CA THR A 226 9.23 -18.42 -4.58
C THR A 226 8.29 -19.63 -4.61
N LYS A 227 8.68 -20.75 -4.00
CA LYS A 227 7.85 -21.96 -3.82
C LYS A 227 6.95 -21.86 -2.59
N GLY A 228 7.17 -20.85 -1.74
CA GLY A 228 6.47 -20.68 -0.47
C GLY A 228 7.12 -21.44 0.70
N GLU A 229 8.33 -21.98 0.51
CA GLU A 229 9.09 -22.65 1.56
C GLU A 229 9.74 -21.62 2.50
N LYS A 230 9.72 -21.92 3.81
CA LYS A 230 10.32 -21.05 4.83
C LYS A 230 11.84 -21.17 4.79
N VAL A 231 12.52 -20.08 4.44
CA VAL A 231 13.99 -19.97 4.42
C VAL A 231 14.54 -19.16 5.59
N GLY A 232 13.67 -18.50 6.36
CA GLY A 232 14.08 -17.71 7.52
C GLY A 232 12.90 -17.31 8.40
N GLU A 233 13.18 -17.03 9.67
CA GLU A 233 12.18 -16.57 10.64
C GLU A 233 12.84 -15.70 11.70
N ALA A 234 12.17 -14.61 12.10
CA ALA A 234 12.57 -13.81 13.25
C ALA A 234 11.36 -13.40 14.08
N LYS A 235 11.52 -13.40 15.40
CA LYS A 235 10.47 -13.10 16.36
C LYS A 235 10.91 -12.00 17.32
N TRP A 236 9.95 -11.19 17.73
CA TRP A 236 10.13 -10.19 18.76
C TRP A 236 8.87 -10.12 19.63
N LEU A 237 9.07 -10.14 20.94
CA LEU A 237 8.02 -10.03 21.93
C LEU A 237 8.10 -8.65 22.59
N SER A 238 7.00 -7.91 22.58
CA SER A 238 6.96 -6.57 23.18
C SER A 238 7.05 -6.63 24.71
N SER A 239 7.76 -5.67 25.30
CA SER A 239 7.87 -5.51 26.76
C SER A 239 6.75 -4.65 27.36
N THR A 240 6.15 -3.74 26.58
CA THR A 240 5.08 -2.82 27.01
C THR A 240 4.03 -2.59 25.89
N ASN A 241 3.09 -1.69 26.13
CA ASN A 241 1.79 -1.60 25.48
C ASN A 241 1.55 -0.35 24.60
N GLU A 242 2.50 0.58 24.41
CA GLU A 242 2.21 1.80 23.64
C GLU A 242 3.29 2.15 22.60
N ASN A 243 2.84 2.41 21.36
CA ASN A 243 3.57 3.01 20.22
C ASN A 243 5.03 2.59 20.09
N LEU A 244 5.25 1.34 19.71
CA LEU A 244 6.57 0.74 19.68
C LEU A 244 7.14 0.77 18.26
N SER A 245 8.37 1.26 18.16
CA SER A 245 9.27 0.79 17.11
C SER A 245 9.86 -0.54 17.57
N PHE A 246 10.01 -1.48 16.66
CA PHE A 246 10.66 -2.76 16.93
C PHE A 246 11.74 -3.02 15.90
N LYS A 247 12.73 -3.79 16.31
CA LYS A 247 13.76 -4.37 15.43
C LYS A 247 13.80 -5.86 15.69
N LEU A 248 13.61 -6.66 14.65
CA LEU A 248 13.75 -8.10 14.75
C LEU A 248 15.23 -8.50 14.78
N PRO A 249 15.56 -9.67 15.37
CA PRO A 249 16.85 -10.31 15.15
C PRO A 249 17.13 -10.46 13.65
N GLU A 250 18.39 -10.32 13.28
CA GLU A 250 18.83 -10.46 11.88
C GLU A 250 18.68 -11.91 11.43
N VAL A 251 18.29 -12.12 10.16
CA VAL A 251 18.15 -13.46 9.57
C VAL A 251 19.15 -13.61 8.44
N ILE A 252 19.97 -14.66 8.49
CA ILE A 252 20.93 -14.97 7.45
C ILE A 252 20.28 -15.97 6.48
N ILE A 253 20.22 -15.61 5.20
CA ILE A 253 19.84 -16.50 4.10
C ILE A 253 21.13 -17.03 3.47
N GLU A 254 21.37 -18.33 3.60
CA GLU A 254 22.51 -18.99 2.96
C GLU A 254 22.23 -19.30 1.49
N ASN A 255 23.26 -19.18 0.66
CA ASN A 255 23.22 -19.38 -0.79
C ASN A 255 22.00 -18.71 -1.44
N PRO A 256 21.80 -17.39 -1.26
CA PRO A 256 20.61 -16.70 -1.72
C PRO A 256 20.52 -16.75 -3.25
N VAL A 257 19.29 -16.88 -3.76
CA VAL A 257 19.03 -16.64 -5.19
C VAL A 257 19.01 -15.14 -5.41
N LEU A 258 20.03 -14.64 -6.10
CA LEU A 258 20.19 -13.21 -6.34
C LEU A 258 19.21 -12.71 -7.40
N TRP A 259 18.66 -11.53 -7.15
CA TRP A 259 17.82 -10.78 -8.06
C TRP A 259 18.67 -10.11 -9.15
N SER A 260 18.25 -10.21 -10.40
CA SER A 260 18.70 -9.40 -11.53
C SER A 260 17.54 -9.18 -12.52
N PRO A 261 17.67 -8.30 -13.52
CA PRO A 261 16.66 -8.18 -14.59
C PRO A 261 16.35 -9.51 -15.31
N GLU A 262 17.37 -10.35 -15.50
CA GLU A 262 17.25 -11.66 -16.15
C GLU A 262 16.71 -12.75 -15.21
N ASN A 263 16.93 -12.59 -13.90
CA ASN A 263 16.40 -13.45 -12.85
C ASN A 263 15.74 -12.60 -11.76
N PRO A 264 14.50 -12.12 -11.97
CA PRO A 264 13.82 -11.19 -11.05
C PRO A 264 13.27 -11.92 -9.81
N TYR A 265 14.12 -12.72 -9.15
CA TYR A 265 13.76 -13.55 -8.02
C TYR A 265 13.40 -12.68 -6.79
N LEU A 266 12.20 -12.90 -6.25
CA LEU A 266 11.71 -12.18 -5.08
C LEU A 266 11.40 -13.16 -3.95
N TYR A 267 11.98 -12.90 -2.79
CA TYR A 267 11.55 -13.48 -1.53
C TYR A 267 10.35 -12.71 -1.01
N ARG A 268 9.52 -13.38 -0.22
CA ARG A 268 8.36 -12.78 0.43
C ARG A 268 8.54 -12.81 1.95
N VAL A 269 8.52 -11.63 2.57
CA VAL A 269 8.57 -11.47 4.02
C VAL A 269 7.14 -11.24 4.52
N VAL A 270 6.60 -12.23 5.22
CA VAL A 270 5.26 -12.17 5.84
C VAL A 270 5.43 -11.82 7.31
N THR A 271 5.06 -10.61 7.70
CA THR A 271 5.17 -10.10 9.07
C THR A 271 3.79 -10.10 9.72
N LYS A 272 3.63 -10.92 10.76
CA LYS A 272 2.38 -11.09 11.53
C LYS A 272 2.50 -10.43 12.90
N LEU A 273 1.43 -9.73 13.30
CA LEU A 273 1.24 -9.21 14.65
C LEU A 273 0.17 -10.04 15.36
N THR A 274 0.50 -10.56 16.53
CA THR A 274 -0.38 -11.47 17.29
C THR A 274 -0.48 -11.03 18.74
N ASP A 275 -1.68 -11.14 19.32
CA ASP A 275 -1.85 -11.10 20.78
C ASP A 275 -1.19 -12.35 21.38
N TYR A 276 -0.11 -12.16 22.14
CA TYR A 276 0.69 -13.26 22.66
C TYR A 276 -0.12 -14.19 23.58
N LYS A 277 -1.09 -13.65 24.33
CA LYS A 277 -1.87 -14.44 25.29
C LYS A 277 -2.93 -15.30 24.61
N THR A 278 -3.60 -14.76 23.60
CA THR A 278 -4.74 -15.43 22.96
C THR A 278 -4.35 -16.16 21.67
N GLY A 279 -3.19 -15.85 21.09
CA GLY A 279 -2.77 -16.37 19.78
C GLY A 279 -3.53 -15.75 18.61
N LYS A 280 -4.40 -14.75 18.84
CA LYS A 280 -5.18 -14.11 17.79
C LYS A 280 -4.27 -13.24 16.91
N VAL A 281 -4.28 -13.47 15.60
CA VAL A 281 -3.63 -12.58 14.61
C VAL A 281 -4.41 -11.27 14.51
N LEU A 282 -3.71 -10.15 14.68
CA LEU A 282 -4.26 -8.80 14.74
C LEU A 282 -3.98 -8.00 13.46
N ASP A 283 -2.81 -8.21 12.86
CA ASP A 283 -2.41 -7.59 11.60
C ASP A 283 -1.41 -8.47 10.84
N GLU A 284 -1.34 -8.29 9.53
CA GLU A 284 -0.39 -8.97 8.65
C GLU A 284 0.01 -8.04 7.50
N VAL A 285 1.32 -7.89 7.29
CA VAL A 285 1.90 -7.15 6.17
C VAL A 285 2.86 -8.07 5.43
N THR A 286 2.79 -8.03 4.10
CA THR A 286 3.67 -8.78 3.21
C THR A 286 4.53 -7.80 2.43
N THR A 287 5.84 -8.00 2.48
CA THR A 287 6.84 -7.22 1.73
C THR A 287 7.66 -8.14 0.84
N ASN A 288 7.78 -7.81 -0.44
CA ASN A 288 8.66 -8.53 -1.35
C ASN A 288 10.06 -7.92 -1.32
N ILE A 289 11.11 -8.76 -1.36
CA ILE A 289 12.50 -8.31 -1.40
C ILE A 289 13.31 -9.10 -2.42
N GLY A 290 14.04 -8.38 -3.26
CA GLY A 290 15.07 -8.95 -4.15
C GLY A 290 16.44 -8.79 -3.51
N LEU A 291 17.21 -9.88 -3.43
CA LEU A 291 18.55 -9.87 -2.85
C LEU A 291 19.55 -9.58 -3.96
N ARG A 292 20.17 -8.39 -3.92
CA ARG A 292 21.19 -7.98 -4.89
C ARG A 292 22.16 -7.01 -4.24
N TYR A 293 23.36 -6.95 -4.80
CA TYR A 293 24.34 -5.92 -4.49
C TYR A 293 24.85 -5.30 -5.80
N PHE A 294 25.30 -4.05 -5.73
CA PHE A 294 25.80 -3.34 -6.89
C PHE A 294 26.90 -2.36 -6.51
N SER A 295 27.71 -2.00 -7.50
CA SER A 295 28.73 -0.97 -7.37
C SER A 295 28.86 -0.19 -8.68
N PHE A 296 29.38 1.02 -8.58
CA PHE A 296 29.80 1.82 -9.70
C PHE A 296 31.30 2.04 -9.60
N ASP A 297 31.98 1.81 -10.71
CA ASP A 297 33.39 2.12 -10.91
C ASP A 297 33.47 3.14 -12.06
N ALA A 298 34.29 4.18 -11.89
CA ALA A 298 34.36 5.30 -12.83
C ALA A 298 34.89 4.88 -14.20
N ASP A 299 35.79 3.89 -14.25
CA ASP A 299 36.42 3.42 -15.48
C ASP A 299 35.68 2.22 -16.08
N LYS A 300 35.11 1.37 -15.23
CA LYS A 300 34.50 0.09 -15.62
C LYS A 300 32.97 0.10 -15.65
N GLY A 301 32.35 1.17 -15.19
CA GLY A 301 30.90 1.35 -15.20
C GLY A 301 30.17 0.61 -14.07
N PHE A 302 28.96 0.13 -14.38
CA PHE A 302 28.06 -0.47 -13.39
C PHE A 302 28.28 -1.98 -13.25
N PHE A 303 28.26 -2.46 -12.01
CA PHE A 303 28.28 -3.88 -11.68
C PHE A 303 27.04 -4.25 -10.87
N LEU A 304 26.40 -5.35 -11.25
CA LEU A 304 25.31 -5.98 -10.52
C LEU A 304 25.71 -7.41 -10.18
N ASN A 305 25.62 -7.78 -8.90
CA ASN A 305 25.99 -9.10 -8.41
C ASN A 305 27.40 -9.53 -8.89
N GLY A 306 28.36 -8.60 -8.83
CA GLY A 306 29.75 -8.84 -9.22
C GLY A 306 30.01 -8.85 -10.74
N LYS A 307 28.99 -8.75 -11.58
CA LYS A 307 29.10 -8.79 -13.04
C LYS A 307 28.90 -7.40 -13.65
N SER A 308 29.71 -7.05 -14.66
CA SER A 308 29.52 -5.81 -15.40
C SER A 308 28.20 -5.84 -16.17
N VAL A 309 27.41 -4.78 -16.03
CA VAL A 309 26.11 -4.62 -16.70
C VAL A 309 26.02 -3.22 -17.29
N LYS A 310 25.71 -3.12 -18.58
CA LYS A 310 25.40 -1.83 -19.21
C LYS A 310 23.95 -1.46 -18.92
N LEU A 311 23.74 -0.34 -18.25
CA LEU A 311 22.41 0.28 -18.11
C LEU A 311 22.11 1.03 -19.41
N ILE A 312 21.14 0.52 -20.18
CA ILE A 312 20.65 1.08 -21.45
C ILE A 312 19.17 1.40 -21.28
#